data_AF-A0A1Z3HPX0-F1
#
_entry.id   AF-A0A1Z3HPX0-F1
#
_cell.length_a   1.000
_cell.length_b   1.000
_cell.length_c   1.000
_cell.angle_alpha   90.00
_cell.angle_beta   90.00
_cell.angle_gamma   90.00
#
_symmetry.space_group_name_H-M   'P 1'
#
loop_
_entity.id
_entity.type
_entity.pdbx_description
1 polymer ?
#
loop_
_entity_poly.entity_id
_entity_poly.type
_entity_poly.pdbx_seq_one_letter_code
_entity_poly.pdbx_strand_id
1 'polypeptide(L)'
;MYDYEALAAATQRYRPLLGEYWHLAMEPSLDEAAADRVEAILQQAQADPWLSLLLDEVDYLLAHVQGLLDEDLIADQQAKLRTLLEPHSNHRLLAVHH
;
A
#
# COMPACT_ATOMS: atom_id res chain seq x y z
N MET A 1 -3.07 -6.97 -14.78
CA MET A 1 -3.14 -5.65 -15.42
C MET A 1 -4.41 -5.01 -14.89
N TYR A 2 -4.29 -4.04 -13.99
CA TYR A 2 -5.48 -3.37 -13.45
C TYR A 2 -6.14 -2.55 -14.56
N ASP A 3 -7.46 -2.62 -14.65
CA ASP A 3 -8.23 -1.79 -15.55
C ASP A 3 -8.17 -0.33 -15.05
N TYR A 4 -7.45 0.51 -15.80
CA TYR A 4 -7.22 1.90 -15.43
C TYR A 4 -8.54 2.71 -15.37
N GLU A 5 -9.52 2.37 -16.20
CA GLU A 5 -10.83 3.01 -16.18
C GLU A 5 -11.61 2.60 -14.92
N ALA A 6 -11.52 1.33 -14.52
CA ALA A 6 -12.12 0.83 -13.28
C ALA A 6 -11.48 1.47 -12.04
N LEU A 7 -10.15 1.63 -12.02
CA LEU A 7 -9.45 2.31 -10.93
C LEU A 7 -9.85 3.78 -10.84
N ALA A 8 -9.95 4.48 -11.97
CA ALA A 8 -10.38 5.89 -12.00
C ALA A 8 -11.82 6.04 -11.48
N ALA A 9 -12.72 5.16 -11.91
CA ALA A 9 -14.11 5.15 -11.45
C ALA A 9 -14.21 4.84 -9.94
N ALA A 10 -13.45 3.85 -9.46
CA ALA A 10 -13.38 3.52 -8.03
C ALA A 10 -12.82 4.68 -7.21
N THR A 11 -11.76 5.33 -7.68
CA THR A 11 -11.17 6.52 -7.05
C THR A 11 -12.20 7.63 -6.93
N GLN A 12 -12.94 7.91 -8.01
CA GLN A 12 -13.96 8.96 -7.98
C GLN A 12 -15.13 8.62 -7.04
N ARG A 13 -15.54 7.34 -7.02
CA ARG A 13 -16.57 6.82 -6.13
C ARG A 13 -16.17 6.93 -4.65
N TYR A 14 -14.93 6.56 -4.32
CA TYR A 14 -14.45 6.46 -2.94
C TYR A 14 -13.76 7.72 -2.42
N ARG A 15 -13.51 8.72 -3.27
CA ARG A 15 -12.84 9.97 -2.90
C ARG A 15 -13.31 10.58 -1.56
N PRO A 16 -14.62 10.70 -1.26
CA PRO A 16 -15.06 11.26 0.02
C PRO A 16 -14.61 10.41 1.22
N LEU A 17 -14.71 9.08 1.08
CA LEU A 17 -14.33 8.12 2.13
C LEU A 17 -12.82 8.09 2.34
N LEU A 18 -12.03 8.16 1.26
CA LEU A 18 -10.58 8.25 1.34
C LEU A 18 -10.12 9.55 2.02
N GLY A 19 -10.80 10.67 1.74
CA GLY A 19 -10.53 11.94 2.39
C GLY A 19 -10.89 11.94 3.87
N GLU A 20 -12.00 11.30 4.24
CA GLU A 20 -12.39 11.10 5.64
C GLU A 20 -11.37 10.23 6.38
N TYR A 21 -11.00 9.08 5.80
CA TYR A 21 -9.97 8.20 6.37
C TYR A 21 -8.63 8.92 6.54
N TRP A 22 -8.18 9.66 5.53
CA TRP A 22 -6.97 10.49 5.62
C TRP A 22 -7.03 11.46 6.79
N HIS A 23 -8.15 12.17 6.95
CA HIS A 23 -8.30 13.14 8.02
C HIS A 23 -8.24 12.48 9.40
N LEU A 24 -8.96 11.36 9.58
CA LEU A 24 -8.95 10.58 10.82
C LEU A 24 -7.54 10.05 11.13
N ALA A 25 -6.84 9.50 10.13
CA ALA A 25 -5.51 8.93 10.30
C ALA A 25 -4.41 9.98 10.60
N MET A 26 -4.68 11.26 10.32
CA MET A 26 -3.79 12.38 10.67
C MET A 26 -4.03 12.91 12.08
N GLU A 27 -5.12 12.53 12.75
CA GLU A 27 -5.36 12.96 14.13
C GLU A 27 -4.34 12.30 15.08
N PRO A 28 -3.72 13.07 16.00
CA PRO A 28 -2.72 12.55 16.92
C PRO A 28 -3.30 11.52 17.92
N SER A 29 -4.62 11.53 18.10
CA SER A 29 -5.36 10.57 18.89
C SER A 29 -6.78 10.47 18.37
N LEU A 30 -7.32 9.26 18.30
CA LEU A 30 -8.72 9.00 17.99
C LEU A 30 -9.53 8.94 19.29
N ASP A 31 -10.67 9.63 19.32
CA ASP A 31 -11.70 9.32 20.31
C ASP A 31 -12.49 8.07 19.89
N GLU A 32 -13.39 7.61 20.75
CA GLU A 32 -14.16 6.37 20.51
C GLU A 32 -14.98 6.43 19.23
N ALA A 33 -15.63 7.57 18.96
CA ALA A 33 -16.44 7.74 17.75
C ALA A 33 -15.58 7.76 16.48
N ALA A 34 -14.41 8.40 16.52
CA ALA A 34 -13.46 8.42 15.43
C ALA A 34 -12.86 7.03 15.19
N ALA A 35 -12.56 6.27 16.25
CA ALA A 35 -12.07 4.90 16.16
C ALA A 35 -13.12 3.96 15.54
N ASP A 36 -14.37 4.03 16.00
CA ASP A 36 -15.51 3.28 15.41
C ASP A 36 -15.69 3.62 13.93
N ARG A 37 -15.47 4.90 13.57
CA ARG A 37 -15.59 5.34 12.19
C ARG A 37 -14.49 4.75 11.31
N VAL A 38 -13.24 4.76 11.79
CA VAL A 38 -12.11 4.10 11.10
C VAL A 38 -12.39 2.61 10.95
N GLU A 39 -12.86 1.93 11.99
CA GLU A 39 -13.19 0.51 11.91
C GLU A 39 -14.25 0.23 10.84
N ALA A 40 -15.32 1.02 10.78
CA ALA A 40 -16.36 0.87 9.76
C ALA A 40 -15.82 1.03 8.33
N ILE A 41 -14.88 1.97 8.11
CA ILE A 41 -14.21 2.17 6.81
C ILE A 41 -13.38 0.92 6.45
N LEU A 42 -12.60 0.40 7.40
CA LEU A 42 -11.77 -0.78 7.19
C LEU A 42 -12.60 -2.06 6.95
N GLN A 43 -13.72 -2.22 7.65
CA GLN A 43 -14.65 -3.33 7.42
C GLN A 43 -15.26 -3.26 6.01
N GLN A 44 -15.56 -2.06 5.50
CA GLN A 44 -16.01 -1.90 4.12
C GLN A 44 -14.92 -2.29 3.11
N ALA A 45 -13.67 -1.94 3.38
CA ALA A 45 -12.53 -2.28 2.54
C ALA A 45 -12.26 -3.79 2.47
N GLN A 46 -12.49 -4.53 3.56
CA GLN A 46 -12.37 -6.00 3.55
C GLN A 46 -13.30 -6.67 2.54
N ALA A 47 -14.44 -6.05 2.22
CA ALA A 47 -15.42 -6.57 1.27
C ALA A 47 -15.27 -6.00 -0.15
N ASP A 48 -14.47 -4.95 -0.35
CA ASP A 48 -14.27 -4.28 -1.65
C ASP A 48 -12.77 -4.16 -1.99
N PRO A 49 -12.26 -4.98 -2.93
CA PRO A 49 -10.85 -4.97 -3.31
C PRO A 49 -10.33 -3.62 -3.84
N TRP A 50 -11.19 -2.83 -4.50
CA TRP A 50 -10.78 -1.52 -4.99
C TRP A 50 -10.65 -0.51 -3.85
N LEU A 51 -11.55 -0.57 -2.86
CA LEU A 51 -11.42 0.28 -1.68
C LEU A 51 -10.20 -0.13 -0.84
N SER A 52 -9.96 -1.44 -0.65
CA SER A 52 -8.75 -1.94 0.02
C SER A 52 -7.48 -1.40 -0.63
N LEU A 53 -7.36 -1.54 -1.95
CA LEU A 53 -6.21 -1.04 -2.70
C LEU A 53 -6.03 0.47 -2.50
N LEU A 54 -7.11 1.25 -2.58
CA LEU A 54 -7.03 2.70 -2.45
C LEU A 54 -6.68 3.15 -1.02
N LEU A 55 -7.10 2.42 0.01
CA LEU A 55 -6.68 2.68 1.39
C LEU A 55 -5.21 2.35 1.61
N ASP A 56 -4.70 1.26 1.03
CA ASP A 56 -3.27 0.93 1.08
C ASP A 56 -2.41 2.05 0.49
N GLU A 57 -2.84 2.66 -0.62
CA GLU A 57 -2.17 3.81 -1.23
C GLU A 57 -2.25 5.06 -0.33
N VAL A 58 -3.38 5.28 0.35
CA VAL A 58 -3.51 6.37 1.33
C VAL A 58 -2.56 6.16 2.52
N ASP A 59 -2.50 4.94 3.06
CA ASP A 59 -1.58 4.60 4.17
C ASP A 59 -0.12 4.78 3.78
N TYR A 60 0.25 4.38 2.55
CA TYR A 60 1.59 4.62 2.03
C TYR A 60 1.94 6.11 2.00
N LEU A 61 1.03 6.94 1.48
CA LEU A 61 1.21 8.39 1.44
C LEU A 61 1.24 9.02 2.84
N LEU A 62 0.39 8.57 3.77
CA LEU A 62 0.39 9.01 5.16
C LEU A 62 1.72 8.70 5.85
N ALA A 63 2.22 7.48 5.66
CA ALA A 63 3.50 7.05 6.23
C ALA A 63 4.66 7.89 5.69
N HIS A 64 4.64 8.24 4.40
CA HIS A 64 5.62 9.15 3.82
C HIS A 64 5.49 10.58 4.39
N VAL A 65 4.28 11.15 4.45
CA VAL A 65 4.04 12.50 4.98
C VAL A 65 4.41 12.63 6.46
N GLN A 66 4.20 11.60 7.26
CA GLN A 66 4.56 11.57 8.67
C GLN A 66 6.05 11.24 8.90
N GLY A 67 6.83 10.99 7.84
CA GLY A 67 8.24 10.62 7.94
C GLY A 67 8.48 9.26 8.60
N LEU A 68 7.48 8.37 8.57
CA LEU A 68 7.55 7.01 9.11
C LEU A 68 8.32 6.07 8.19
N LEU A 69 8.46 6.43 6.91
CA LEU A 69 9.25 5.72 5.92
C LEU A 69 10.63 6.37 5.81
N ASP A 70 11.67 5.68 6.28
CA ASP A 70 13.06 6.02 5.99
C ASP A 70 13.41 5.42 4.61
N GLU A 71 13.29 6.25 3.57
CA GLU A 71 13.51 5.83 2.18
C GLU A 71 14.94 5.35 1.93
N ASP A 72 15.92 5.91 2.65
CA ASP A 72 17.32 5.50 2.55
C ASP A 72 17.50 4.10 3.13
N LEU A 73 16.89 3.82 4.29
CA LEU A 73 16.89 2.49 4.89
C LEU A 73 16.18 1.46 3.99
N ILE A 74 15.05 1.83 3.38
CA ILE A 74 14.30 0.97 2.47
C ILE A 74 15.13 0.68 1.21
N ALA A 75 15.77 1.69 0.62
CA ALA A 75 16.64 1.53 -0.53
C ALA A 75 17.84 0.61 -0.23
N ASP A 76 18.46 0.79 0.93
CA ASP A 76 19.55 -0.06 1.42
C ASP A 76 19.12 -1.52 1.60
N GLN A 77 17.92 -1.74 2.16
CA GLN A 77 17.36 -3.08 2.32
C GLN A 77 17.05 -3.72 0.96
N GLN A 78 16.47 -2.98 0.02
CA GLN A 78 16.20 -3.47 -1.33
C GLN A 78 17.48 -3.79 -2.09
N ALA A 79 18.55 -2.99 -1.95
CA ALA A 79 19.85 -3.26 -2.55
C ALA A 79 20.46 -4.56 -1.99
N LYS A 80 20.39 -4.76 -0.66
CA LYS A 80 20.82 -6.01 -0.01
C LYS A 80 20.00 -7.22 -0.49
N LEU A 81 18.70 -7.09 -0.63
CA LEU A 81 17.85 -8.17 -1.15
C LEU A 81 18.15 -8.49 -2.61
N ARG A 82 18.36 -7.48 -3.46
CA ARG A 82 18.73 -7.69 -4.88
C ARG A 82 20.04 -8.47 -5.00
N THR A 83 21.07 -8.11 -4.24
CA THR A 83 22.35 -8.83 -4.25
C THR A 83 22.24 -10.28 -3.77
N LEU A 84 21.28 -10.61 -2.90
CA LEU A 84 21.00 -11.99 -2.47
C LEU A 84 20.14 -12.79 -3.47
N LEU A 85 19.31 -12.11 -4.27
CA LEU A 85 18.45 -12.73 -5.27
C LEU A 85 19.15 -12.92 -6.63
N GLU A 86 20.05 -12.01 -7.01
CA GLU A 86 20.86 -12.10 -8.25
C GLU A 86 21.70 -13.37 -8.42
N PRO A 87 22.29 -14.02 -7.38
CA PRO A 87 23.02 -15.29 -7.58
C PRO A 87 22.14 -16.46 -8.02
N HIS A 88 20.81 -16.37 -7.92
CA HIS A 88 19.90 -17.47 -8.28
C HIS A 88 19.42 -17.42 -9.75
N SER A 89 19.69 -16.34 -10.49
CA SER A 89 19.27 -16.18 -11.89
C SER A 89 20.19 -16.87 -12.90
N ASN A 90 21.38 -17.36 -12.49
CA ASN A 90 22.37 -17.93 -13.41
C ASN A 90 22.57 -19.46 -13.32
N HIS A 91 21.81 -20.20 -12.50
CA HIS A 91 22.03 -21.64 -12.29
C HIS A 91 21.02 -22.59 -12.95
N ARG A 92 20.24 -22.16 -13.95
CA ARG A 92 19.34 -23.06 -14.74
C ARG A 92 19.50 -23.01 -16.27
N LEU A 93 20.64 -22.57 -16.81
CA LEU A 93 20.88 -22.59 -18.26
C LEU A 93 22.19 -23.26 -18.73
N LEU A 94 22.92 -23.98 -17.87
CA LEU A 94 24.15 -24.70 -18.28
C LEU A 94 24.16 -26.21 -17.98
N ALA A 95 23.00 -26.86 -18.00
CA ALA A 95 22.95 -28.33 -17.99
C ALA A 95 21.76 -28.80 -18.84
N VAL A 96 21.95 -28.88 -20.16
CA VAL A 96 21.69 -30.05 -21.03
C VAL A 96 22.14 -29.63 -22.44
N HIS A 97 23.44 -29.73 -22.69
CA HIS A 97 23.98 -29.95 -24.03
C HIS A 97 25.13 -30.93 -23.86
N HIS A 98 24.83 -32.21 -24.03
CA HIS A 98 25.71 -33.22 -24.62
C HIS A 98 24.88 -34.47 -24.94
#